data_AF-A0A531B6F7-F1
#
_entry.id   AF-A0A531B6F7-F1
#
_cell.length_a   1.000
_cell.length_b   1.000
_cell.length_c   1.000
_cell.angle_alpha   90.00
_cell.angle_beta   90.00
_cell.angle_gamma   90.00
#
_symmetry.space_group_name_H-M   'P 1'
#
loop_
_entity.id
_entity.type
_entity.pdbx_description
1 polymer ?
#
loop_
_entity_poly.entity_id
_entity_poly.type
_entity_poly.pdbx_seq_one_letter_code
_entity_poly.pdbx_strand_id
1 'polypeptide(L)' 'PSWGNMLEGAQQYLNSAPWLAIIPGAAITIAVTSFNFIGDGLRDALDVRDDRV' A
#
# COMPACT_ATOMS: atom_id res chain seq x y z
N PRO A 1 -1.65 18.48 -4.41
CA PRO A 1 -0.71 17.63 -3.64
C PRO A 1 -1.06 16.13 -3.77
N SER A 2 -0.13 15.32 -4.27
CA SER A 2 -0.23 13.85 -4.22
C SER A 2 0.17 13.36 -2.82
N TRP A 3 -0.25 12.15 -2.44
CA TRP A 3 0.19 11.53 -1.17
C TRP A 3 1.71 11.36 -1.09
N GLY A 4 2.38 11.13 -2.23
CA GLY A 4 3.84 11.07 -2.31
C GLY A 4 4.51 12.42 -1.97
N ASN A 5 4.01 13.53 -2.54
CA ASN A 5 4.54 14.86 -2.25
C ASN A 5 4.24 15.28 -0.79
N MET A 6 3.16 14.78 -0.19
CA MET A 6 2.89 14.98 1.24
C MET A 6 3.92 14.26 2.12
N LEU A 7 4.33 13.05 1.74
CA LEU A 7 5.37 12.30 2.46
C LEU A 7 6.75 12.96 2.33
N GLU A 8 7.08 13.50 1.15
CA GLU A 8 8.31 14.27 0.92
C GLU A 8 8.39 15.49 1.86
N GLY A 9 7.33 16.29 1.93
CA GLY A 9 7.27 17.44 2.84
C GLY A 9 7.27 17.06 4.32
N ALA A 10 6.72 15.89 4.67
CA ALA A 10 6.67 15.42 6.06
C ALA A 10 8.05 15.02 6.63
N GLN A 11 9.05 14.77 5.78
CA GLN A 11 10.40 14.38 6.23
C GLN A 11 11.03 15.43 7.16
N GLN A 12 10.78 16.72 6.89
CA GLN A 12 11.27 17.83 7.70
C GLN A 12 10.66 17.88 9.10
N TYR A 13 9.50 17.24 9.28
CA TYR A 13 8.72 17.26 10.52
C TYR A 13 8.74 15.92 11.25
N LEU A 14 9.58 14.95 10.85
CA LEU A 14 9.60 13.62 11.47
C LEU A 14 9.86 13.66 12.99
N ASN A 15 10.73 14.56 13.44
CA ASN A 15 11.06 14.69 14.87
C ASN A 15 9.98 15.44 15.66
N SER A 16 9.22 16.34 15.01
CA SER A 16 8.32 17.29 15.69
C SER A 16 6.85 16.92 15.55
N ALA A 17 6.47 16.34 14.41
CA ALA A 17 5.11 16.01 14.01
C ALA A 17 5.08 14.76 13.11
N PRO A 18 5.47 13.57 13.64
CA PRO A 18 5.58 12.33 12.86
C PRO A 18 4.26 11.88 12.21
N TRP A 19 3.11 12.30 12.76
CA TRP A 19 1.80 12.00 12.19
C TRP A 19 1.62 12.51 10.76
N LEU A 20 2.34 13.57 10.37
CA LEU A 20 2.33 14.09 9.00
C LEU A 20 2.88 13.11 7.98
N ALA A 21 3.77 12.20 8.39
CA ALA A 21 4.29 11.12 7.55
C ALA A 21 3.43 9.85 7.64
N ILE A 22 2.88 9.55 8.82
CA ILE A 22 2.08 8.35 9.08
C ILE A 22 0.80 8.33 8.24
N ILE A 23 0.08 9.45 8.15
CA ILE A 23 -1.19 9.53 7.40
C ILE A 23 -1.01 9.18 5.92
N PRO A 24 -0.16 9.88 5.14
CA PRO A 24 0.05 9.54 3.73
C PRO A 24 0.74 8.19 3.55
N GLY A 25 1.65 7.81 4.46
CA GLY A 25 2.29 6.49 4.45
C GLY A 25 1.28 5.34 4.57
N ALA A 26 0.39 5.42 5.56
CA ALA A 26 -0.65 4.41 5.78
C ALA A 26 -1.63 4.33 4.61
N ALA A 27 -2.01 5.47 4.04
CA ALA A 27 -2.89 5.50 2.88
C ALA A 27 -2.28 4.78 1.67
N ILE A 28 -0.98 4.98 1.42
CA ILE A 28 -0.24 4.27 0.37
C ILE A 28 -0.13 2.78 0.70
N THR A 29 0.24 2.41 1.93
CA THR A 29 0.36 1.01 2.35
C THR A 29 -0.97 0.27 2.17
N ILE A 30 -2.08 0.85 2.63
CA ILE A 30 -3.41 0.22 2.50
C ILE A 30 -3.77 0.05 1.02
N ALA A 31 -3.54 1.06 0.19
CA ALA A 31 -3.81 0.97 -1.24
C ALA A 31 -2.99 -0.18 -1.88
N VAL A 32 -1.68 -0.19 -1.64
CA VAL A 32 -0.78 -1.21 -2.19
C VAL A 32 -1.15 -2.60 -1.68
N THR A 33 -1.37 -2.79 -0.38
CA THR A 33 -1.76 -4.09 0.19
C THR A 33 -3.10 -4.56 -0.36
N SER A 34 -4.07 -3.66 -0.54
CA SER A 34 -5.38 -4.01 -1.12
C SER A 34 -5.23 -4.49 -2.57
N PHE A 35 -4.43 -3.79 -3.38
CA PHE A 35 -4.15 -4.22 -4.75
C PHE A 35 -3.36 -5.54 -4.80
N ASN A 36 -2.41 -5.76 -3.89
CA ASN A 36 -1.70 -7.03 -3.79
C ASN A 36 -2.66 -8.17 -3.47
N PHE A 37 -3.54 -8.02 -2.48
CA PHE A 37 -4.52 -9.05 -2.11
C PHE A 37 -5.54 -9.32 -3.22
N ILE A 38 -5.96 -8.29 -3.95
CA ILE A 38 -6.82 -8.49 -5.13
C ILE A 38 -6.07 -9.27 -6.21
N GLY A 39 -4.81 -8.94 -6.46
CA GLY A 39 -3.96 -9.65 -7.42
C GLY A 39 -3.75 -11.11 -7.04
N ASP A 40 -3.49 -11.37 -5.76
CA ASP A 40 -3.34 -12.72 -5.23
C ASP A 40 -4.65 -13.50 -5.28
N GLY A 41 -5.77 -12.91 -4.89
CA GLY A 41 -7.09 -13.55 -4.98
C GLY A 41 -7.53 -13.80 -6.43
N LEU A 42 -7.17 -12.89 -7.36
CA LEU A 42 -7.39 -13.09 -8.78
C LEU A 42 -6.49 -14.21 -9.33
N ARG A 43 -5.22 -14.28 -8.91
CA ARG A 43 -4.32 -15.39 -9.26
C ARG A 43 -4.89 -16.70 -8.77
N ASP A 44 -5.27 -16.78 -7.50
CA ASP A 44 -5.81 -17.98 -6.86
C ASP A 44 -7.09 -18.46 -7.55
N ALA A 45 -7.99 -17.53 -7.91
CA ALA A 45 -9.19 -17.84 -8.68
C ALA A 45 -8.91 -18.30 -10.12
N LEU A 46 -7.80 -17.86 -10.72
CA LEU A 46 -7.38 -18.26 -12.07
C LEU A 46 -6.53 -19.55 -12.06
N ASP A 47 -5.87 -19.87 -10.95
CA ASP A 47 -5.01 -21.05 -10.76
C ASP A 47 -5.79 -22.33 -10.41
N VAL A 48 -7.06 -22.40 -10.81
CA VAL A 48 -7.98 -23.52 -10.55
C VAL A 48 -7.65 -24.77 -11.40
N ARG A 49 -6.42 -24.95 -11.92
CA ARG A 49 -6.17 -25.93 -13.02
C ARG A 49 -4.95 -26.85 -12.92
N ASP A 50 -4.18 -26.91 -11.84
CA ASP A 50 -3.05 -27.88 -11.76
C ASP A 50 -3.14 -28.92 -10.63
N ASP A 51 -4.26 -29.03 -9.91
CA ASP A 51 -4.51 -30.15 -8.99
C ASP A 51 -5.22 -31.33 -9.68
N ARG A 52 -4.72 -31.74 -10.84
CA ARG A 52 -5.24 -32.93 -11.55
C ARG A 52 -4.17 -34.02 -11.68
N VAL A 53 -4.13 -34.85 -10.63
CA VAL A 53 -3.62 -36.25 -10.51
C VAL A 53 -2.18 -36.57 -10.90
#